data_AF-A0AAV9M3N4-F1
#
_entry.id   AF-A0AAV9M3N4-F1
#
_cell.length_a   1.000
_cell.length_b   1.000
_cell.length_c   1.000
_cell.angle_alpha   90.00
_cell.angle_beta   90.00
_cell.angle_gamma   90.00
#
_symmetry.space_group_name_H-M   'P 1'
#
loop_
_entity.id
_entity.type
_entity.pdbx_description
1 polymer ?
#
loop_
_entity_poly.entity_id
_entity_poly.type
_entity_poly.pdbx_seq_one_letter_code
_entity_poly.pdbx_strand_id
1 'polypeptide(L)'
;MEEKIGGMPYNMNKSLEFISMIEACGLIDLGYTGLPYTWCNQRNAQARVWKRLDRSMVNDKWLETMPQTTIEHLSSVGSDHKSSSIEMVRKNEDHIKYFKFLHCWVDNESFIETVQNCWKREVTGNPMWKLH
;
A
#
# COMPACT_ATOMS: atom_id res chain seq x y z
N MET A 1 12.69 18.48 6.14
CA MET A 1 12.65 17.89 7.49
C MET A 1 14.06 17.61 7.93
N GLU A 2 14.36 17.78 9.22
CA GLU A 2 15.68 17.48 9.77
C GLU A 2 15.81 15.95 9.96
N GLU A 3 16.81 15.31 9.35
CA GLU A 3 16.94 13.84 9.33
C GLU A 3 17.66 13.28 10.56
N LYS A 4 18.12 14.16 11.44
CA LYS A 4 18.90 13.84 12.62
C LYS A 4 18.68 14.88 13.70
N ILE A 5 18.52 14.43 14.94
CA ILE A 5 18.56 15.29 16.13
C ILE A 5 19.69 14.81 17.05
N GLY A 6 20.48 15.77 17.56
CA GLY A 6 21.53 15.54 18.56
C GLY A 6 22.83 14.99 17.97
N GLY A 7 23.89 15.04 18.79
CA GLY A 7 25.24 14.66 18.39
C GLY A 7 25.87 15.61 17.36
N MET A 8 26.92 15.16 16.68
CA MET A 8 27.65 15.99 15.70
C MET A 8 26.77 16.35 14.49
N PRO A 9 26.95 17.51 13.85
CA PRO A 9 26.30 17.81 12.59
C PRO A 9 26.51 16.70 11.56
N TYR A 10 25.49 16.46 10.74
CA TYR A 10 25.59 15.47 9.68
C TYR A 10 26.48 16.01 8.54
N ASN A 11 27.37 15.17 8.01
CA ASN A 11 28.23 15.51 6.90
C ASN A 11 27.63 14.94 5.60
N MET A 12 27.07 15.81 4.78
CA MET A 12 26.42 15.47 3.50
C MET A 12 27.31 14.69 2.55
N ASN A 13 28.64 14.91 2.59
CA ASN A 13 29.57 14.22 1.70
C ASN A 13 29.52 12.69 1.89
N LYS A 14 29.07 12.21 3.06
CA LYS A 14 28.93 10.78 3.35
C LYS A 14 27.76 10.12 2.63
N SER A 15 26.82 10.87 2.06
CA SER A 15 25.70 10.30 1.30
C SER A 15 25.62 10.77 -0.14
N LEU A 16 26.61 11.50 -0.65
CA LEU A 16 26.63 11.92 -2.06
C LEU A 16 26.53 10.72 -3.01
N GLU A 17 27.34 9.68 -2.80
CA GLU A 17 27.28 8.46 -3.62
C GLU A 17 25.91 7.77 -3.56
N PHE A 18 25.31 7.73 -2.36
CA PHE A 18 23.98 7.13 -2.17
C PHE A 18 22.88 7.96 -2.84
N ILE A 19 22.94 9.29 -2.75
CA ILE A 19 22.03 10.21 -3.42
C ILE A 19 22.15 10.09 -4.94
N SER A 20 23.38 10.06 -5.48
CA SER A 20 23.60 9.87 -6.92
C SER A 20 23.09 8.52 -7.40
N MET A 21 23.19 7.47 -6.59
CA MET A 21 22.60 6.16 -6.91
C MET A 21 21.07 6.22 -6.94
N ILE A 22 20.43 6.85 -5.95
CA ILE A 22 18.98 7.04 -5.92
C ILE A 22 18.50 7.75 -7.19
N GLU A 23 19.18 8.83 -7.57
CA GLU A 23 18.89 9.59 -8.78
C GLU A 23 19.10 8.75 -10.04
N ALA A 24 20.24 8.06 -10.16
CA ALA A 24 20.55 7.22 -11.32
C ALA A 24 19.57 6.05 -11.49
N CYS A 25 18.99 5.55 -10.40
CA CYS A 25 17.99 4.49 -10.42
C CYS A 25 16.55 5.00 -10.58
N GLY A 26 16.32 6.32 -10.64
CA GLY A 26 14.97 6.89 -10.71
C GLY A 26 14.13 6.55 -9.49
N LEU A 27 14.76 6.48 -8.32
CA LEU A 27 14.09 6.16 -7.06
C LEU A 27 13.64 7.44 -6.35
N ILE A 28 12.44 7.41 -5.78
CA ILE A 28 11.90 8.46 -4.95
C ILE A 28 11.60 7.95 -3.54
N ASP A 29 11.82 8.78 -2.53
CA ASP A 29 11.40 8.50 -1.16
C ASP A 29 9.87 8.67 -1.09
N LEU A 30 9.15 7.59 -0.79
CA LEU A 30 7.68 7.60 -0.72
C LEU A 30 7.15 8.44 0.45
N GLY A 31 8.03 8.82 1.39
CA GLY A 31 7.64 9.51 2.62
C GLY A 31 7.06 8.54 3.65
N TYR A 32 6.50 9.09 4.73
CA TYR A 32 5.97 8.32 5.84
C TYR A 32 4.99 9.15 6.68
N THR A 33 4.21 8.45 7.50
CA THR A 33 3.41 8.99 8.61
C THR A 33 3.96 8.51 9.95
N GLY A 34 3.54 9.14 11.05
CA GLY A 34 3.99 8.77 12.40
C GLY A 34 5.33 9.40 12.79
N LEU A 35 6.18 8.63 13.47
CA LEU A 35 7.41 9.15 14.09
C LEU A 35 8.47 9.52 13.03
N PRO A 36 9.13 10.69 13.12
CA PRO A 36 10.09 11.13 12.10
C PRO A 36 11.44 10.40 12.07
N TYR A 37 11.75 9.63 13.12
CA TYR A 37 13.04 8.96 13.27
C TYR A 37 12.85 7.47 13.40
N THR A 38 13.63 6.71 12.64
CA THR A 38 13.58 5.25 12.62
C THR A 38 14.67 4.64 13.51
N TRP A 39 15.61 5.44 14.02
CA TRP A 39 16.67 4.98 14.89
C TRP A 39 16.95 5.94 16.05
N CYS A 40 17.29 5.38 17.22
CA CYS A 40 17.70 6.10 18.41
C CYS A 40 18.80 5.34 19.15
N ASN A 41 19.89 6.01 19.53
CA ASN A 41 20.97 5.38 20.30
C ASN A 41 20.59 4.98 21.74
N GLN A 42 19.35 5.22 22.17
CA GLN A 42 18.78 4.93 23.49
C GLN A 42 19.53 5.52 24.69
N ARG A 43 20.48 6.45 24.48
CA ARG A 43 21.21 7.08 25.59
C ARG A 43 20.33 8.06 26.36
N ASN A 44 20.83 8.48 27.52
CA ASN A 44 20.25 9.52 28.35
C ASN A 44 20.06 10.82 27.55
N ALA A 45 19.13 11.68 27.98
CA ALA A 45 18.70 12.86 27.23
C ALA A 45 19.86 13.73 26.70
N GLN A 46 20.92 13.92 27.49
CA GLN A 46 22.08 14.73 27.11
C GLN A 46 22.92 14.16 25.94
N ALA A 47 22.88 12.84 25.74
CA ALA A 47 23.66 12.15 24.71
C ALA A 47 22.76 11.42 23.69
N ARG A 48 21.44 11.69 23.71
CA ARG A 48 20.48 11.02 22.85
C ARG A 48 20.60 11.53 21.42
N VAL A 49 20.68 10.60 20.48
CA VAL A 49 20.73 10.91 19.06
C VAL A 49 19.61 10.16 18.36
N TRP A 50 18.83 10.88 17.56
CA TRP A 50 17.78 10.34 16.71
C TRP A 50 18.19 10.49 15.25
N LYS A 51 17.87 9.50 14.42
CA LYS A 51 18.12 9.52 12.98
C LYS A 51 16.98 8.86 12.22
N ARG A 52 16.72 9.32 11.00
CA ARG A 52 15.97 8.57 10.00
C ARG A 52 16.96 7.80 9.13
N LEU A 53 17.12 6.51 9.41
CA LEU A 53 18.04 5.63 8.66
C LEU A 53 17.31 4.76 7.65
N ASP A 54 16.08 4.38 7.97
CA ASP A 54 15.26 3.49 7.16
C ASP A 54 14.37 4.33 6.25
N ARG A 55 14.41 4.02 4.95
CA ARG A 55 13.61 4.66 3.90
C ARG A 55 13.03 3.61 3.00
N SER A 56 11.82 3.84 2.54
CA SER A 56 11.24 3.06 1.46
C SER A 56 11.27 3.89 0.20
N MET A 57 12.01 3.40 -0.78
CA MET A 57 12.20 4.06 -2.05
C MET A 57 11.44 3.30 -3.13
N VAL A 58 10.76 4.02 -4.01
CA VAL A 58 9.97 3.43 -5.11
C VAL A 58 10.34 4.07 -6.43
N ASN A 59 10.10 3.38 -7.54
CA ASN A 59 10.26 3.94 -8.88
C ASN A 59 8.90 4.26 -9.51
N ASP A 60 8.92 4.89 -10.68
CA ASP A 60 7.70 5.31 -11.39
C ASP A 60 6.73 4.15 -11.67
N LYS A 61 7.25 2.98 -12.04
CA LYS A 61 6.44 1.78 -12.28
C LYS A 61 5.68 1.34 -11.03
N TRP A 62 6.28 1.49 -9.85
CA TRP A 62 5.59 1.21 -8.59
C TRP A 62 4.45 2.21 -8.36
N LEU A 63 4.68 3.50 -8.59
CA LEU A 63 3.65 4.54 -8.43
C LEU A 63 2.47 4.34 -9.40
N GLU A 64 2.72 3.84 -10.61
CA GLU A 64 1.67 3.51 -11.57
C GLU A 64 0.79 2.33 -11.11
N THR A 65 1.40 1.32 -10.49
CA THR A 65 0.73 0.05 -10.15
C THR A 65 0.16 0.03 -8.74
N MET A 66 0.78 0.77 -7.81
CA MET A 66 0.42 0.86 -6.40
C MET A 66 0.43 2.33 -5.93
N PRO A 67 -0.40 3.21 -6.53
CA PRO A 67 -0.37 4.65 -6.26
C PRO A 67 -0.74 5.02 -4.82
N GLN A 68 -1.38 4.12 -4.10
CA GLN A 68 -1.85 4.29 -2.73
C GLN A 68 -0.95 3.57 -1.71
N THR A 69 0.31 3.27 -2.06
CA THR A 69 1.26 2.76 -1.07
C THR A 69 1.50 3.81 0.01
N THR A 70 1.36 3.43 1.29
CA THR A 70 1.63 4.28 2.44
C THR A 70 2.60 3.58 3.40
N ILE A 71 3.32 4.39 4.17
CA ILE A 71 4.31 3.92 5.14
C ILE A 71 4.06 4.60 6.47
N GLU A 72 4.01 3.82 7.53
CA GLU A 72 3.89 4.31 8.90
C GLU A 72 5.07 3.84 9.75
N HIS A 73 5.76 4.77 10.40
CA HIS A 73 6.77 4.44 11.39
C HIS A 73 6.12 4.15 12.76
N LEU A 74 6.23 2.92 13.21
CA LEU A 74 5.63 2.42 14.44
C LEU A 74 6.55 2.64 15.65
N SER A 75 5.95 2.94 16.80
CA SER A 75 6.67 2.92 18.07
C SER A 75 7.10 1.50 18.43
N SER A 76 8.38 1.31 18.72
CA SER A 76 8.92 0.04 19.24
C SER A 76 9.62 0.27 20.59
N VAL A 77 9.48 -0.70 21.49
CA VAL A 77 10.14 -0.75 22.82
C VAL A 77 11.15 -1.88 22.80
N GLY A 78 12.37 -1.61 23.25
CA GLY A 78 13.44 -2.60 23.35
C GLY A 78 14.35 -2.73 22.12
N SER A 79 14.06 -2.02 21.02
CA SER A 79 14.96 -1.87 19.87
C SER A 79 15.39 -0.41 19.69
N ASP A 80 16.63 -0.22 19.25
CA ASP A 80 17.15 1.08 18.81
C ASP A 80 16.58 1.48 17.44
N HIS A 81 16.06 0.52 16.68
CA HIS A 81 15.26 0.74 15.49
C HIS A 81 13.75 0.82 15.77
N LYS A 82 13.04 1.53 14.91
CA LYS A 82 11.58 1.58 14.83
C LYS A 82 11.11 0.72 13.67
N SER A 83 10.04 -0.03 13.90
CA SER A 83 9.42 -0.84 12.85
C SER A 83 8.67 0.07 11.88
N SER A 84 8.59 -0.34 10.62
CA SER A 84 7.80 0.36 9.61
C SER A 84 6.72 -0.58 9.10
N SER A 85 5.48 -0.09 9.06
CA SER A 85 4.37 -0.76 8.38
C SER A 85 4.26 -0.22 6.97
N ILE A 86 4.05 -1.11 5.99
CA ILE A 86 3.84 -0.74 4.60
C ILE A 86 2.48 -1.29 4.19
N GLU A 87 1.58 -0.39 3.79
CA GLU A 87 0.32 -0.76 3.19
C GLU A 87 0.40 -0.55 1.68
N MET A 88 0.06 -1.58 0.90
CA MET A 88 0.14 -1.55 -0.56
C MET A 88 -1.24 -1.83 -1.14
N VAL A 89 -1.84 -0.82 -1.75
CA VAL A 89 -3.09 -0.97 -2.50
C VAL A 89 -2.78 -0.91 -3.98
N ARG A 90 -2.96 -2.06 -4.65
CA ARG A 90 -2.82 -2.16 -6.10
C ARG A 90 -3.97 -1.37 -6.75
N LYS A 91 -3.64 -0.60 -7.77
CA LYS A 91 -4.64 -0.02 -8.66
C LYS A 91 -5.43 -1.16 -9.29
N ASN A 92 -6.70 -1.30 -8.92
CA ASN A 92 -7.60 -2.16 -9.66
C ASN A 92 -7.81 -1.51 -11.02
N GLU A 93 -7.49 -2.23 -12.09
CA GLU A 93 -7.99 -1.86 -13.40
C GLU A 93 -9.50 -2.06 -13.36
N ASP A 94 -10.25 -0.96 -13.50
CA ASP A 94 -11.70 -1.01 -13.66
C ASP A 94 -12.02 -1.68 -14.99
N HIS A 95 -12.00 -3.01 -15.00
CA HIS A 95 -12.49 -3.78 -16.10
C HIS A 95 -14.01 -3.83 -15.99
N ILE A 96 -14.69 -3.39 -17.05
CA ILE A 96 -16.10 -3.71 -17.25
C ILE A 96 -16.20 -5.23 -17.30
N LYS A 97 -16.71 -5.83 -16.21
CA LYS A 97 -17.01 -7.26 -16.16
C LYS A 97 -18.35 -7.47 -16.85
N TYR A 98 -18.30 -7.85 -18.12
CA TYR A 98 -19.50 -8.32 -18.81
C TYR A 98 -20.01 -9.60 -18.16
N PHE A 99 -21.32 -9.70 -18.00
CA PHE A 99 -21.96 -10.97 -17.68
C PHE A 99 -21.61 -11.98 -18.79
N LYS A 100 -20.99 -13.09 -18.40
CA LYS A 100 -20.71 -14.22 -19.29
C LYS A 100 -21.51 -15.40 -18.79
N PHE A 101 -22.28 -16.01 -19.68
CA PHE A 101 -22.92 -17.30 -19.43
C PHE A 101 -22.42 -18.30 -20.46
N LEU A 102 -22.43 -19.58 -20.10
CA LEU A 102 -22.08 -20.65 -21.03
C LEU A 102 -23.29 -20.92 -21.93
N HIS A 103 -23.12 -20.75 -23.24
CA HIS A 103 -24.20 -20.97 -24.20
C HIS A 103 -24.75 -22.40 -24.15
N CYS A 104 -23.90 -23.38 -23.86
CA CYS A 104 -24.31 -24.79 -23.75
C CYS A 104 -25.38 -25.06 -22.68
N TRP A 105 -25.60 -24.14 -21.75
CA TRP A 105 -26.71 -24.27 -20.82
C TRP A 105 -28.07 -24.12 -21.50
N VAL A 106 -28.17 -23.38 -22.60
CA VAL A 106 -29.42 -23.23 -23.37
C VAL A 106 -29.87 -24.55 -23.98
N ASP A 107 -28.92 -25.45 -24.27
CA ASP A 107 -29.19 -26.76 -24.86
C ASP A 107 -29.70 -27.78 -23.82
N ASN A 108 -29.67 -27.45 -22.52
CA ASN A 108 -30.21 -28.31 -21.48
C ASN A 108 -31.74 -28.21 -21.46
N GLU A 109 -32.43 -29.35 -21.55
CA GLU A 109 -33.91 -29.42 -21.54
C GLU A 109 -34.55 -28.71 -20.34
N SER A 110 -33.88 -28.72 -19.18
CA SER A 110 -34.34 -28.08 -17.94
C SER A 110 -34.01 -26.59 -17.84
N PHE A 111 -33.31 -26.00 -18.81
CA PHE A 111 -32.81 -24.62 -18.73
C PHE A 111 -33.94 -23.60 -18.59
N ILE A 112 -34.90 -23.63 -19.51
CA ILE A 112 -36.02 -22.70 -19.51
C ILE A 112 -36.85 -22.84 -18.23
N GLU A 113 -37.11 -24.07 -17.79
CA GLU A 113 -37.85 -24.34 -16.56
C GLU A 113 -37.10 -23.78 -15.33
N THR A 114 -35.80 -24.04 -15.23
CA THR A 114 -34.95 -23.56 -14.14
C THR A 114 -34.96 -22.03 -14.08
N VAL A 115 -34.81 -21.38 -15.23
CA VAL A 115 -34.80 -19.92 -15.36
C VAL A 115 -36.15 -19.32 -14.95
N GLN A 116 -37.27 -19.90 -15.41
CA GLN A 116 -38.62 -19.46 -15.02
C GLN A 116 -38.87 -19.64 -13.51
N ASN A 117 -38.44 -20.78 -12.95
CA ASN A 117 -38.57 -21.04 -11.52
C ASN A 117 -37.75 -20.06 -10.68
N CYS A 118 -36.55 -19.69 -11.16
CA CYS A 118 -35.74 -18.65 -10.52
C CYS A 118 -36.42 -17.28 -10.57
N TRP A 119 -37.01 -16.89 -11.71
CA TRP A 119 -37.70 -15.60 -11.84
C TRP A 119 -39.00 -15.49 -11.03
N LYS A 120 -39.72 -16.60 -10.86
CA LYS A 120 -40.96 -16.65 -10.06
C LYS A 120 -40.70 -16.64 -8.55
N ARG A 121 -39.45 -16.78 -8.11
CA ARG A 121 -39.11 -16.86 -6.70
C ARG A 121 -39.38 -15.52 -6.02
N GLU A 122 -40.22 -15.53 -5.00
CA GLU A 122 -40.43 -14.33 -4.18
C GLU A 122 -39.16 -13.97 -3.42
N VAL A 123 -38.58 -12.81 -3.74
CA VAL A 123 -37.46 -12.23 -3.00
C VAL A 123 -37.99 -11.17 -2.04
N THR A 124 -37.81 -11.40 -0.75
CA THR A 124 -38.09 -10.44 0.32
C THR A 124 -36.88 -9.55 0.51
N GLY A 125 -36.98 -8.25 0.18
CA GLY A 125 -35.86 -7.31 0.28
C GLY A 125 -35.81 -6.32 -0.88
N ASN A 126 -34.60 -5.92 -1.27
CA ASN A 126 -34.38 -4.87 -2.28
C ASN A 126 -35.00 -5.26 -3.65
N PRO A 127 -35.86 -4.43 -4.25
CA PRO A 127 -36.46 -4.69 -5.56
C PRO A 127 -35.45 -4.93 -6.69
N MET A 128 -34.19 -4.50 -6.57
CA MET A 128 -33.13 -4.80 -7.56
C MET A 128 -32.88 -6.30 -7.78
N TRP A 129 -33.34 -7.16 -6.88
CA TRP A 129 -33.26 -8.63 -7.03
C TRP A 129 -34.42 -9.21 -7.84
N LYS A 130 -35.39 -8.38 -8.26
CA LYS A 130 -36.49 -8.76 -9.14
C LYS A 130 -36.22 -8.18 -10.54
N LEU A 131 -35.95 -9.05 -11.51
CA LEU A 131 -35.99 -8.65 -12.92
C LEU A 131 -37.46 -8.53 -13.33
N HIS A 132 -37.83 -7.40 -13.94
CA HIS A 132 -39.16 -7.14 -14.50
C HIS A 132 -39.40 -7.90 -15.80
#